data_AF-A0AAV0F3F0-F1
#
_entry.id   AF-A0AAV0F3F0-F1
#
_cell.length_a   1.000
_cell.length_b   1.000
_cell.length_c   1.000
_cell.angle_alpha   90.00
_cell.angle_beta   90.00
_cell.angle_gamma   90.00
#
_symmetry.space_group_name_H-M   'P 1'
#
loop_
_entity.id
_entity.type
_entity.pdbx_description
1 polymer ?
#
loop_
_entity_poly.entity_id
_entity_poly.type
_entity_poly.pdbx_seq_one_letter_code
_entity_poly.pdbx_strand_id
1 'polypeptide(L)'
;MDQPKMVRRGRAAVVVLGDIGRSPRMQYHALSLARQAHLEVDIVAYGGSDPHSAVLEHPSIHTHRMTQWPSTPQTFSKMLRPLMLMLKPLVQFVMLLWYLFVKIPAPDVFIVQNPPSVPTLVAVKWASWFRRSAFVIDWHNFGYTLLALSLGRNSRFVTLYNWIEKHYGRMANGSFCVTKAMQHELAQNWSINANVLYDQSPEFFRPASLEEKHKFLCRISKNIQEPYGQKDCLSYGILGTDNVDSNKTPFTTQTGNGIYLNQNRPALIVSSTSWTPDEDFEILLEAAVMY
;
A
#
# COMPACT_ATOMS: atom_id res chain seq x y z
N MET A 1 -21.68 -32.72 -18.09
CA MET A 1 -20.32 -32.43 -18.60
C MET A 1 -19.48 -32.07 -17.40
N ASP A 2 -18.69 -33.03 -16.90
CA ASP A 2 -17.76 -32.78 -15.81
C ASP A 2 -16.65 -31.84 -16.30
N GLN A 3 -16.50 -30.69 -15.66
CA GLN A 3 -15.33 -29.86 -15.90
C GLN A 3 -14.08 -30.67 -15.50
N PRO A 4 -13.03 -30.71 -16.33
CA PRO A 4 -11.82 -31.42 -15.98
C PRO A 4 -11.28 -30.85 -14.67
N LYS A 5 -11.20 -31.69 -13.62
CA LYS A 5 -10.56 -31.32 -12.36
C LYS A 5 -9.11 -30.93 -12.67
N MET A 6 -8.83 -29.62 -12.71
CA MET A 6 -7.45 -29.14 -12.75
C MET A 6 -6.72 -29.70 -11.54
N VAL A 7 -5.64 -30.43 -11.80
CA VAL A 7 -4.70 -30.85 -10.76
C VAL A 7 -4.15 -29.58 -10.13
N ARG A 8 -4.49 -29.35 -8.86
CA ARG A 8 -4.01 -28.20 -8.10
C ARG A 8 -2.52 -28.37 -7.85
N ARG A 9 -1.74 -27.34 -8.18
CA ARG A 9 -0.29 -27.27 -7.97
C ARG A 9 0.07 -26.91 -6.53
N GLY A 10 -0.90 -26.42 -5.75
CA GLY A 10 -0.70 -25.97 -4.37
C GLY A 10 0.08 -24.67 -4.28
N ARG A 11 0.02 -23.81 -5.32
CA ARG A 11 0.83 -22.59 -5.41
C ARG A 11 0.02 -21.34 -5.72
N ALA A 12 0.37 -20.23 -5.09
CA ALA A 12 -0.17 -18.91 -5.39
C ALA A 12 0.96 -17.93 -5.71
N ALA A 13 0.72 -16.99 -6.61
CA ALA A 13 1.64 -15.90 -6.88
C ALA A 13 1.01 -14.56 -6.50
N VAL A 14 1.68 -13.80 -5.64
CA VAL A 14 1.27 -12.47 -5.19
C VAL A 14 2.12 -11.43 -5.93
N VAL A 15 1.49 -10.62 -6.77
CA VAL A 15 2.18 -9.71 -7.69
C VAL A 15 1.94 -8.26 -7.30
N VAL A 16 3.03 -7.53 -7.06
CA VAL A 16 3.00 -6.12 -6.66
C VAL A 16 4.00 -5.34 -7.51
N LEU A 17 3.54 -4.46 -8.40
CA LEU A 17 4.47 -3.59 -9.14
C LEU A 17 4.87 -2.35 -8.31
N GLY A 18 5.41 -2.62 -7.11
CA GLY A 18 5.71 -1.66 -6.05
C GLY A 18 6.63 -2.28 -4.99
N ASP A 19 7.10 -1.47 -4.05
CA ASP A 19 7.90 -1.93 -2.91
C ASP A 19 7.05 -2.82 -2.00
N ILE A 20 7.43 -4.10 -1.85
CA ILE A 20 6.70 -5.06 -1.02
C ILE A 20 6.66 -4.66 0.45
N GLY A 21 7.73 -4.07 0.99
CA GLY A 21 7.79 -3.64 2.39
C GLY A 21 6.80 -2.52 2.69
N ARG A 22 6.34 -1.79 1.67
CA ARG A 22 5.32 -0.74 1.74
C ARG A 22 3.94 -1.20 1.30
N SER A 23 3.75 -2.50 1.11
CA SER A 23 2.50 -3.11 0.63
C SER A 23 1.95 -4.10 1.66
N PRO A 24 1.55 -3.65 2.87
CA PRO A 24 1.16 -4.52 3.98
C PRO A 24 -0.01 -5.45 3.63
N ARG A 25 -1.00 -4.94 2.88
CA ARG A 25 -2.16 -5.74 2.44
C ARG A 25 -1.75 -6.97 1.62
N MET A 26 -0.78 -6.83 0.71
CA MET A 26 -0.29 -7.96 -0.09
C MET A 26 0.57 -8.92 0.73
N GLN A 27 1.29 -8.41 1.72
CA GLN A 27 1.97 -9.26 2.70
C GLN A 27 0.96 -10.10 3.50
N TYR A 28 -0.19 -9.54 3.88
CA TYR A 28 -1.24 -10.28 4.58
C TYR A 28 -1.94 -11.30 3.67
N HIS A 29 -2.14 -10.98 2.38
CA HIS A 29 -2.59 -11.98 1.42
C HIS A 29 -1.62 -13.15 1.32
N ALA A 30 -0.32 -12.89 1.21
CA ALA A 30 0.69 -13.95 1.18
C ALA A 30 0.67 -14.81 2.45
N LEU A 31 0.59 -14.18 3.62
CA LEU A 31 0.49 -14.90 4.90
C LEU A 31 -0.80 -15.71 5.02
N SER A 32 -1.93 -15.18 4.57
CA SER A 32 -3.22 -15.89 4.63
C SER A 32 -3.22 -17.10 3.71
N LEU A 33 -2.67 -16.97 2.49
CA LEU A 33 -2.51 -18.07 1.56
C LEU A 33 -1.58 -19.16 2.10
N ALA A 34 -0.47 -18.77 2.72
CA ALA A 34 0.48 -19.72 3.26
C ALA A 34 -0.04 -20.43 4.53
N ARG A 35 -0.63 -19.67 5.47
CA ARG A 35 -1.05 -20.20 6.78
C ARG A 35 -2.40 -20.91 6.75
N GLN A 36 -3.39 -20.35 6.06
CA GLN A 36 -4.77 -20.84 6.10
C GLN A 36 -5.10 -21.75 4.91
N ALA A 37 -4.58 -21.42 3.72
CA ALA A 37 -4.80 -22.23 2.52
C ALA A 37 -3.70 -23.28 2.28
N HIS A 38 -2.64 -23.27 3.10
CA HIS A 38 -1.50 -24.19 2.99
C HIS A 38 -0.86 -24.23 1.60
N LEU A 39 -0.77 -23.06 0.95
CA LEU A 39 -0.16 -22.91 -0.37
C LEU A 39 1.28 -22.44 -0.27
N GLU A 40 2.10 -22.86 -1.24
CA GLU A 40 3.39 -22.23 -1.52
C GLU A 40 3.16 -20.89 -2.24
N VAL A 41 3.76 -19.82 -1.73
CA VAL A 41 3.49 -18.45 -2.18
C VAL A 41 4.73 -17.81 -2.77
N ASP A 42 4.67 -17.45 -4.05
CA ASP A 42 5.69 -16.67 -4.72
C ASP A 42 5.29 -15.19 -4.76
N ILE A 43 6.00 -14.32 -4.04
CA ILE A 43 5.81 -12.87 -4.10
C ILE A 43 6.69 -12.30 -5.20
N VAL A 44 6.12 -11.65 -6.21
CA VAL A 44 6.85 -10.92 -7.25
C VAL A 44 6.64 -9.44 -7.04
N ALA A 45 7.67 -8.74 -6.58
CA ALA A 45 7.57 -7.33 -6.22
C ALA A 45 8.87 -6.55 -6.39
N TYR A 46 8.84 -5.22 -6.35
CA TYR A 46 10.10 -4.47 -6.25
C TYR A 46 10.75 -4.66 -4.88
N GLY A 47 12.08 -4.71 -4.89
CA GLY A 47 12.87 -4.56 -3.67
C GLY A 47 12.76 -3.13 -3.11
N GLY A 48 13.33 -2.90 -1.94
CA GLY A 48 13.28 -1.61 -1.25
C GLY A 48 13.29 -1.83 0.25
N SER A 49 12.18 -1.50 0.89
CA SER A 49 11.97 -1.68 2.32
C SER A 49 11.80 -3.18 2.64
N ASP A 50 12.30 -3.62 3.79
CA ASP A 50 12.12 -5.02 4.18
C ASP A 50 10.66 -5.32 4.54
N PRO A 51 10.10 -6.46 4.06
CA PRO A 51 8.82 -6.96 4.51
C PRO A 51 8.81 -7.23 6.02
N HIS A 52 7.60 -7.41 6.57
CA HIS A 52 7.43 -7.85 7.94
C HIS A 52 8.13 -9.20 8.18
N SER A 53 8.72 -9.39 9.36
CA SER A 53 9.47 -10.61 9.73
C SER A 53 8.68 -11.88 9.48
N ALA A 54 7.40 -11.88 9.82
CA ALA A 54 6.48 -12.99 9.54
C ALA A 54 6.44 -13.45 8.07
N VAL A 55 6.67 -12.57 7.10
CA VAL A 55 6.75 -12.91 5.67
C VAL A 55 8.14 -13.46 5.32
N LEU A 56 9.20 -12.86 5.88
CA LEU A 56 10.59 -13.24 5.64
C LEU A 56 10.94 -14.61 6.22
N GLU A 57 10.36 -14.94 7.37
CA GLU A 57 10.67 -16.16 8.12
C GLU A 57 9.76 -17.34 7.73
N HIS A 58 8.70 -17.11 6.95
CA HIS A 58 7.75 -18.17 6.61
C HIS A 58 8.32 -19.13 5.56
N PRO A 59 8.38 -20.44 5.81
CA PRO A 59 9.06 -21.39 4.91
C PRO A 59 8.40 -21.51 3.53
N SER A 60 7.07 -21.40 3.47
CA SER A 60 6.28 -21.47 2.23
C SER A 60 6.12 -20.14 1.49
N ILE A 61 6.87 -19.09 1.87
CA ILE A 61 6.82 -17.80 1.18
C ILE A 61 8.19 -17.50 0.55
N HIS A 62 8.19 -17.27 -0.76
CA HIS A 62 9.40 -16.98 -1.53
C HIS A 62 9.27 -15.60 -2.18
N THR A 63 10.15 -14.68 -1.79
CA THR A 63 10.13 -13.31 -2.33
C THR A 63 11.12 -13.15 -3.49
N HIS A 64 10.59 -12.81 -4.66
CA HIS A 64 11.32 -12.53 -5.89
C HIS A 64 11.36 -11.02 -6.13
N ARG A 65 12.45 -10.38 -5.69
CA ARG A 65 12.65 -8.93 -5.78
C ARG A 65 13.09 -8.52 -7.19
N MET A 66 12.21 -7.82 -7.90
CA MET A 66 12.49 -7.18 -9.19
C MET A 66 13.33 -5.92 -9.01
N THR A 67 14.22 -5.65 -9.97
CA THR A 67 14.98 -4.41 -10.03
C THR A 67 14.07 -3.23 -10.34
N GLN A 68 14.15 -2.17 -9.53
CA GLN A 68 13.39 -0.95 -9.81
C GLN A 68 13.96 -0.22 -11.03
N TRP A 69 13.08 0.41 -11.82
CA TRP A 69 13.51 1.30 -12.89
C TRP A 69 14.30 2.48 -12.29
N PRO A 70 15.52 2.78 -12.77
CA PRO A 70 16.34 3.83 -12.20
C PRO A 70 15.62 5.18 -12.27
N SER A 71 15.65 5.93 -11.17
CA SER A 71 15.18 7.31 -11.12
C SER A 71 15.92 8.11 -12.21
N THR A 72 15.17 8.76 -13.10
CA THR A 72 15.78 9.53 -14.21
C THR A 72 16.65 10.63 -13.60
N PRO A 73 17.97 10.66 -13.87
CA PRO A 73 18.84 11.68 -13.29
C PRO A 73 18.37 13.07 -13.67
N GLN A 74 18.41 14.03 -12.74
CA GLN A 74 17.98 15.42 -13.00
C GLN A 74 18.75 16.07 -14.16
N THR A 75 19.95 15.55 -14.48
CA THR A 75 20.86 15.95 -15.56
C THR A 75 20.41 15.52 -16.96
N PHE A 76 19.38 14.68 -17.10
CA PHE A 76 18.94 14.21 -18.42
C PHE A 76 18.15 15.28 -19.19
N SER A 77 18.47 15.44 -20.48
CA SER A 77 17.84 16.40 -21.39
C SER A 77 16.31 16.32 -21.30
N LYS A 78 15.66 17.49 -21.13
CA LYS A 78 14.19 17.62 -21.08
C LYS A 78 13.51 17.02 -22.32
N MET A 79 14.23 16.91 -23.44
CA MET A 79 13.74 16.37 -24.72
C MET A 79 13.49 14.85 -24.69
N LEU A 80 14.24 14.08 -23.88
CA LEU A 80 14.13 12.61 -23.82
C LEU A 80 13.13 12.12 -22.76
N ARG A 81 12.63 13.03 -21.91
CA ARG A 81 11.64 12.71 -20.87
C ARG A 81 10.38 12.02 -21.40
N PRO A 82 9.71 12.48 -22.48
CA PRO A 82 8.53 11.78 -23.01
C PRO A 82 8.84 10.36 -23.49
N LEU A 83 10.00 10.14 -24.11
CA LEU A 83 10.44 8.81 -24.53
C LEU A 83 10.65 7.88 -23.33
N MET A 84 11.31 8.37 -22.27
CA MET A 84 11.53 7.62 -21.03
C MET A 84 10.23 7.28 -20.30
N LEU A 85 9.23 8.18 -20.32
CA LEU A 85 7.91 7.93 -19.76
C LEU A 85 7.16 6.79 -20.46
N MET A 86 7.39 6.59 -21.76
CA MET A 86 6.80 5.48 -22.53
C MET A 86 7.65 4.21 -22.44
N LEU A 87 8.98 4.33 -22.35
CA LEU A 87 9.88 3.20 -22.24
C LEU A 87 9.77 2.49 -20.88
N LYS A 88 9.58 3.25 -19.80
CA LYS A 88 9.43 2.72 -18.44
C LYS A 88 8.36 1.61 -18.34
N PRO A 89 7.08 1.84 -18.71
CA PRO A 89 6.06 0.79 -18.61
C PRO A 89 6.35 -0.40 -19.54
N LEU A 90 7.02 -0.19 -20.69
CA LEU A 90 7.41 -1.29 -21.58
C LEU A 90 8.48 -2.19 -20.92
N VAL A 91 9.51 -1.60 -20.32
CA VAL A 91 10.54 -2.39 -19.63
C VAL A 91 9.97 -3.09 -18.40
N GLN A 92 9.13 -2.40 -17.63
CA GLN A 92 8.40 -3.00 -16.51
C GLN A 92 7.53 -4.19 -16.98
N PHE A 93 6.87 -4.07 -18.14
CA PHE A 93 6.08 -5.14 -18.73
C PHE A 93 6.94 -6.36 -19.07
N VAL A 94 8.04 -6.18 -19.82
CA VAL A 94 8.93 -7.27 -20.23
C VAL A 94 9.57 -7.95 -19.02
N MET A 95 10.05 -7.18 -18.05
CA MET A 95 10.61 -7.72 -16.81
C MET A 95 9.56 -8.52 -16.05
N LEU A 96 8.35 -7.98 -15.88
CA LEU A 96 7.28 -8.69 -15.17
C LEU A 96 6.93 -10.01 -15.88
N LEU A 97 6.80 -10.01 -17.21
CA LEU A 97 6.59 -11.24 -17.97
C LEU A 97 7.71 -12.27 -17.75
N TRP A 98 8.98 -11.84 -17.74
CA TRP A 98 10.09 -12.74 -17.45
C TRP A 98 9.97 -13.39 -16.07
N TYR A 99 9.61 -12.62 -15.04
CA TYR A 99 9.39 -13.18 -13.71
C TYR A 99 8.24 -14.19 -13.69
N LEU A 100 7.10 -13.85 -14.30
CA LEU A 100 5.89 -14.69 -14.29
C LEU A 100 6.01 -15.95 -15.16
N PHE A 101 6.82 -15.92 -16.23
CA PHE A 101 7.00 -17.03 -17.16
C PHE A 101 8.27 -17.86 -16.95
N VAL A 102 9.31 -17.28 -16.36
CA VAL A 102 10.62 -17.94 -16.29
C VAL A 102 11.07 -18.10 -14.85
N LYS A 103 10.94 -17.06 -14.03
CA LYS A 103 11.52 -17.07 -12.69
C LYS A 103 10.72 -17.89 -11.68
N ILE A 104 9.39 -17.73 -11.67
CA ILE A 104 8.53 -18.41 -10.71
C ILE A 104 7.93 -19.70 -11.29
N PRO A 105 7.72 -20.74 -10.46
CA PRO A 105 6.93 -21.91 -10.87
C PRO A 105 5.50 -21.51 -11.25
N ALA A 106 4.85 -22.31 -12.09
CA ALA A 106 3.48 -22.02 -12.51
C ALA A 106 2.51 -22.09 -11.31
N PRO A 107 1.82 -21.00 -10.94
CA PRO A 107 0.89 -21.01 -9.81
C PRO A 107 -0.50 -21.52 -10.24
N ASP A 108 -1.36 -21.85 -9.29
CA ASP A 108 -2.80 -22.06 -9.53
C ASP A 108 -3.55 -20.73 -9.63
N VAL A 109 -3.09 -19.71 -8.90
CA VAL A 109 -3.71 -18.39 -8.84
C VAL A 109 -2.67 -17.28 -8.81
N PHE A 110 -2.94 -16.22 -9.56
CA PHE A 110 -2.26 -14.92 -9.43
C PHE A 110 -3.17 -13.96 -8.68
N ILE A 111 -2.66 -13.33 -7.63
CA ILE A 111 -3.30 -12.21 -6.94
C ILE A 111 -2.47 -10.96 -7.21
N VAL A 112 -3.06 -9.97 -7.88
CA VAL A 112 -2.38 -8.74 -8.27
C VAL A 112 -2.90 -7.53 -7.49
N GLN A 113 -1.99 -6.70 -7.00
CA GLN A 113 -2.34 -5.39 -6.44
C GLN A 113 -2.61 -4.39 -7.57
N ASN A 114 -3.77 -3.73 -7.54
CA ASN A 114 -4.07 -2.59 -8.38
C ASN A 114 -4.24 -1.32 -7.54
N PRO A 115 -3.55 -0.20 -7.85
CA PRO A 115 -2.65 0.07 -9.00
C PRO A 115 -1.18 -0.37 -8.77
N PRO A 116 -0.29 -0.28 -9.80
CA PRO A 116 -0.53 0.21 -11.16
C PRO A 116 -1.17 -0.83 -12.08
N SER A 117 -2.15 -0.41 -12.87
CA SER A 117 -2.89 -1.28 -13.78
C SER A 117 -2.10 -1.62 -15.05
N VAL A 118 -1.43 -0.61 -15.60
CA VAL A 118 -0.52 -0.74 -16.75
C VAL A 118 0.90 -0.59 -16.24
N PRO A 119 1.81 -1.55 -16.49
CA PRO A 119 1.64 -2.77 -17.31
C PRO A 119 1.11 -4.01 -16.57
N THR A 120 0.85 -3.95 -15.27
CA THR A 120 0.69 -5.13 -14.40
C THR A 120 -0.47 -6.04 -14.77
N LEU A 121 -1.70 -5.52 -14.92
CA LEU A 121 -2.88 -6.34 -15.21
C LEU A 121 -2.75 -7.05 -16.56
N VAL A 122 -2.14 -6.37 -17.55
CA VAL A 122 -1.86 -6.93 -18.87
C VAL A 122 -0.93 -8.13 -18.75
N ALA A 123 0.22 -7.93 -18.09
CA ALA A 123 1.25 -8.95 -17.94
C ALA A 123 0.72 -10.18 -17.16
N VAL A 124 0.05 -9.94 -16.03
CA VAL A 124 -0.49 -11.01 -15.18
C VAL A 124 -1.61 -11.75 -15.90
N LYS A 125 -2.47 -11.06 -16.66
CA LYS A 125 -3.53 -11.74 -17.43
C LYS A 125 -2.95 -12.66 -18.50
N TRP A 126 -1.92 -12.21 -19.21
CA TRP A 126 -1.25 -13.02 -20.23
C TRP A 126 -0.56 -14.24 -19.59
N ALA A 127 0.10 -14.03 -18.46
CA ALA A 127 0.71 -15.11 -17.69
C ALA A 127 -0.34 -16.12 -17.19
N SER A 128 -1.45 -15.64 -16.63
CA SER A 128 -2.59 -16.45 -16.18
C SER A 128 -3.14 -17.32 -17.30
N TRP A 129 -3.37 -16.75 -18.49
CA TRP A 129 -3.90 -17.48 -19.63
C TRP A 129 -2.97 -18.61 -20.09
N PHE A 130 -1.68 -18.31 -20.26
CA PHE A 130 -0.69 -19.29 -20.70
C PHE A 130 -0.42 -20.37 -19.64
N ARG A 131 -0.41 -20.01 -18.35
CA ARG A 131 -0.18 -20.95 -17.24
C ARG A 131 -1.45 -21.71 -16.80
N ARG A 132 -2.61 -21.37 -17.38
CA ARG A 132 -3.94 -21.86 -16.96
C ARG A 132 -4.21 -21.63 -15.47
N SER A 133 -3.83 -20.46 -14.99
CA SER A 133 -3.98 -20.03 -13.59
C SER A 133 -5.15 -19.06 -13.45
N ALA A 134 -5.82 -19.04 -12.30
CA ALA A 134 -6.82 -18.02 -12.02
C ALA A 134 -6.16 -16.63 -11.89
N PHE A 135 -6.86 -15.61 -12.38
CA PHE A 135 -6.44 -14.21 -12.30
C PHE A 135 -7.34 -13.45 -11.32
N VAL A 136 -6.80 -13.03 -10.18
CA VAL A 136 -7.53 -12.32 -9.13
C VAL A 136 -6.92 -10.94 -8.94
N ILE A 137 -7.76 -9.90 -8.90
CA ILE A 137 -7.33 -8.51 -8.72
C ILE A 137 -7.76 -8.03 -7.34
N ASP A 138 -6.84 -7.40 -6.61
CA ASP A 138 -7.14 -6.67 -5.38
C ASP A 138 -7.09 -5.16 -5.66
N TRP A 139 -8.26 -4.53 -5.66
CA TRP A 139 -8.49 -3.12 -6.00
C TRP A 139 -8.30 -2.23 -4.77
N HIS A 140 -7.26 -1.41 -4.77
CA HIS A 140 -6.92 -0.46 -3.69
C HIS A 140 -7.26 0.97 -4.07
N ASN A 141 -7.09 1.30 -5.34
CA ASN A 141 -7.46 2.57 -5.96
C ASN A 141 -7.65 2.32 -7.46
N PHE A 142 -8.17 3.33 -8.17
CA PHE A 142 -8.25 3.32 -9.62
C PHE A 142 -7.01 3.99 -10.20
N GLY A 143 -6.23 3.26 -11.00
CA GLY A 143 -5.01 3.80 -11.60
C GLY A 143 -5.31 4.97 -12.54
N TYR A 144 -6.45 4.96 -13.24
CA TYR A 144 -6.84 6.07 -14.11
C TYR A 144 -7.13 7.37 -13.35
N THR A 145 -7.68 7.30 -12.13
CA THR A 145 -7.95 8.52 -11.33
C THR A 145 -6.65 9.12 -10.81
N LEU A 146 -5.72 8.29 -10.35
CA LEU A 146 -4.37 8.73 -9.96
C LEU A 146 -3.62 9.36 -11.14
N LEU A 147 -3.71 8.76 -12.33
CA LEU A 147 -3.11 9.33 -13.53
C LEU A 147 -3.76 10.67 -13.91
N ALA A 148 -5.08 10.81 -13.69
CA ALA A 148 -5.82 12.03 -13.96
C ALA A 148 -5.39 13.21 -13.07
N LEU A 149 -4.90 12.95 -11.85
CA LEU A 149 -4.31 14.00 -11.00
C LEU A 149 -3.03 14.57 -11.61
N SER A 150 -2.23 13.75 -12.29
CA SER A 150 -0.96 14.15 -12.88
C SER A 150 -1.08 14.76 -14.28
N LEU A 151 -1.94 14.18 -15.13
CA LEU A 151 -2.07 14.55 -16.55
C LEU A 151 -3.35 15.35 -16.87
N GLY A 152 -4.23 15.54 -15.90
CA GLY A 152 -5.55 16.14 -16.08
C GLY A 152 -6.61 15.14 -16.57
N ARG A 153 -7.84 15.32 -16.10
CA ARG A 153 -9.00 14.44 -16.40
C ARG A 153 -9.33 14.34 -17.89
N ASN A 154 -9.09 15.40 -18.66
CA ASN A 154 -9.41 15.47 -20.09
C ASN A 154 -8.31 14.88 -21.00
N SER A 155 -7.25 14.30 -20.42
CA SER A 155 -6.17 13.70 -21.20
C SER A 155 -6.61 12.42 -21.91
N ARG A 156 -6.26 12.29 -23.19
CA ARG A 156 -6.48 11.05 -23.98
C ARG A 156 -5.76 9.86 -23.36
N PHE A 157 -4.63 10.09 -22.69
CA PHE A 157 -3.89 9.03 -21.98
C PHE A 157 -4.67 8.47 -20.80
N VAL A 158 -5.36 9.32 -20.04
CA VAL A 158 -6.22 8.90 -18.93
C VAL A 158 -7.40 8.09 -19.44
N THR A 159 -8.00 8.52 -20.56
CA THR A 159 -9.10 7.78 -21.20
C THR A 159 -8.66 6.38 -21.65
N LEU A 160 -7.48 6.30 -22.30
CA LEU A 160 -6.89 5.02 -22.69
C LEU A 160 -6.56 4.15 -21.48
N TYR A 161 -5.97 4.71 -20.43
CA TYR A 161 -5.64 3.99 -19.20
C TYR A 161 -6.90 3.42 -18.54
N ASN A 162 -7.95 4.24 -18.40
CA ASN A 162 -9.25 3.80 -17.88
C ASN A 162 -9.81 2.63 -18.71
N TRP A 163 -9.76 2.74 -20.05
CA TRP A 163 -10.21 1.65 -20.91
C TRP A 163 -9.42 0.36 -20.69
N ILE A 164 -8.08 0.41 -20.61
CA ILE A 164 -7.23 -0.76 -20.36
C ILE A 164 -7.53 -1.35 -18.97
N GLU A 165 -7.55 -0.51 -17.94
CA GLU A 165 -7.82 -0.92 -16.56
C GLU A 165 -9.19 -1.62 -16.44
N LYS A 166 -10.23 -1.05 -17.06
CA LYS A 166 -11.58 -1.62 -17.11
C LYS A 166 -11.65 -2.90 -17.94
N HIS A 167 -10.99 -2.94 -19.09
CA HIS A 167 -10.98 -4.12 -19.97
C HIS A 167 -10.35 -5.32 -19.28
N TYR A 168 -9.13 -5.17 -18.76
CA TYR A 168 -8.43 -6.26 -18.06
C TYR A 168 -9.07 -6.56 -16.70
N GLY A 169 -9.64 -5.57 -16.02
CA GLY A 169 -10.40 -5.74 -14.80
C GLY A 169 -11.56 -6.73 -14.95
N ARG A 170 -12.33 -6.62 -16.04
CA ARG A 170 -13.44 -7.53 -16.36
C ARG A 170 -13.01 -8.96 -16.68
N MET A 171 -11.75 -9.17 -17.05
CA MET A 171 -11.21 -10.50 -17.38
C MET A 171 -10.73 -11.26 -16.15
N ALA A 172 -10.85 -10.70 -14.95
CA ALA A 172 -10.48 -11.34 -13.70
C ALA A 172 -11.47 -12.47 -13.35
N ASN A 173 -10.93 -13.58 -12.85
CA ASN A 173 -11.69 -14.70 -12.29
C ASN A 173 -12.25 -14.38 -10.90
N GLY A 174 -11.65 -13.41 -10.20
CA GLY A 174 -12.11 -12.91 -8.91
C GLY A 174 -11.61 -11.49 -8.67
N SER A 175 -12.30 -10.74 -7.82
CA SER A 175 -11.89 -9.39 -7.44
C SER A 175 -12.12 -9.14 -5.95
N PHE A 176 -11.17 -8.47 -5.31
CA PHE A 176 -11.28 -7.93 -3.96
C PHE A 176 -11.22 -6.41 -4.01
N CYS A 177 -11.85 -5.72 -3.06
CA CYS A 177 -11.72 -4.27 -2.96
C CYS A 177 -11.70 -3.80 -1.50
N VAL A 178 -11.12 -2.63 -1.27
CA VAL A 178 -10.92 -2.06 0.07
C VAL A 178 -12.18 -1.51 0.72
N THR A 179 -13.20 -1.10 -0.07
CA THR A 179 -14.41 -0.46 0.46
C THR A 179 -15.68 -0.88 -0.27
N LYS A 180 -16.84 -0.74 0.40
CA LYS A 180 -18.17 -0.89 -0.22
C LYS A 180 -18.44 0.14 -1.31
N ALA A 181 -17.93 1.37 -1.17
CA ALA A 181 -18.06 2.40 -2.19
C ALA A 181 -17.35 1.97 -3.49
N MET A 182 -16.13 1.45 -3.38
CA MET A 182 -15.39 0.90 -4.51
C MET A 182 -16.08 -0.34 -5.11
N GLN A 183 -16.63 -1.23 -4.26
CA GLN A 183 -17.43 -2.38 -4.73
C GLN A 183 -18.60 -1.93 -5.60
N HIS A 184 -19.34 -0.91 -5.15
CA HIS A 184 -20.48 -0.38 -5.89
C HIS A 184 -20.07 0.23 -7.23
N GLU A 185 -18.99 1.02 -7.25
CA GLU A 185 -18.41 1.58 -8.47
C GLU A 185 -17.99 0.49 -9.46
N LEU A 186 -17.29 -0.55 -8.98
CA LEU A 186 -16.88 -1.71 -9.77
C LEU A 186 -18.09 -2.48 -10.33
N ALA A 187 -19.12 -2.68 -9.52
CA ALA A 187 -20.32 -3.41 -9.94
C ALA A 187 -21.12 -2.63 -10.99
N GLN A 188 -21.46 -1.37 -10.70
CA GLN A 188 -22.36 -0.57 -11.55
C GLN A 188 -21.67 -0.08 -12.83
N ASN A 189 -20.48 0.51 -12.69
CA ASN A 189 -19.83 1.17 -13.83
C ASN A 189 -18.91 0.22 -14.58
N TRP A 190 -18.35 -0.78 -13.90
CA TRP A 190 -17.36 -1.68 -14.48
C TRP A 190 -17.88 -3.09 -14.73
N SER A 191 -19.06 -3.44 -14.22
CA SER A 191 -19.60 -4.80 -14.33
C SER A 191 -18.65 -5.86 -13.74
N ILE A 192 -17.93 -5.49 -12.68
CA ILE A 192 -16.99 -6.34 -11.94
C ILE A 192 -17.61 -6.64 -10.58
N ASN A 193 -17.85 -7.92 -10.30
CA ASN A 193 -18.27 -8.35 -8.98
C ASN A 193 -17.04 -8.54 -8.07
N ALA A 194 -16.85 -7.62 -7.13
CA ALA A 194 -15.75 -7.65 -6.16
C ALA A 194 -16.27 -7.97 -4.76
N ASN A 195 -15.46 -8.65 -3.95
CA ASN A 195 -15.71 -8.86 -2.52
C ASN A 195 -14.96 -7.83 -1.70
N VAL A 196 -15.64 -7.19 -0.75
CA VAL A 196 -15.00 -6.20 0.13
C VAL A 196 -14.16 -6.93 1.17
N LEU A 197 -12.88 -6.63 1.19
CA LEU A 197 -11.95 -7.00 2.25
C LEU A 197 -11.46 -5.70 2.87
N TYR A 198 -11.91 -5.40 4.08
CA TYR A 198 -11.43 -4.22 4.80
C TYR A 198 -10.03 -4.48 5.34
N ASP A 199 -9.18 -3.45 5.30
CA ASP A 199 -7.90 -3.50 5.99
C ASP A 199 -8.13 -3.48 7.50
N GLN A 200 -7.65 -4.53 8.16
CA GLN A 200 -7.65 -4.64 9.61
C GLN A 200 -6.22 -4.64 10.12
N SER A 201 -6.01 -4.06 11.30
CA SER A 201 -4.72 -4.14 11.96
C SER A 201 -4.42 -5.60 12.31
N PRO A 202 -3.26 -6.14 11.91
CA PRO A 202 -2.79 -7.44 12.37
C PRO A 202 -2.77 -7.58 13.89
N GLU A 203 -2.79 -8.82 14.36
CA GLU A 203 -2.78 -9.19 15.79
C GLU A 203 -1.58 -8.63 16.56
N PHE A 204 -0.46 -8.31 15.91
CA PHE A 204 0.70 -7.73 16.57
C PHE A 204 0.51 -6.24 16.93
N PHE A 205 -0.47 -5.55 16.36
CA PHE A 205 -0.85 -4.21 16.81
C PHE A 205 -1.60 -4.34 18.13
N ARG A 206 -1.02 -3.78 19.19
CA ARG A 206 -1.62 -3.70 20.52
C ARG A 206 -1.58 -2.27 21.03
N PRO A 207 -2.48 -1.91 21.97
CA PRO A 207 -2.32 -0.67 22.73
C PRO A 207 -0.92 -0.61 23.34
N ALA A 208 -0.23 0.51 23.10
CA ALA A 208 1.08 0.76 23.68
C ALA A 208 0.96 0.88 25.21
N SER A 209 1.92 0.27 25.91
CA SER A 209 2.12 0.45 27.36
C SER A 209 2.45 1.92 27.69
N LEU A 210 2.31 2.30 28.95
CA LEU A 210 2.56 3.68 29.37
C LEU A 210 4.04 4.06 29.18
N GLU A 211 4.92 3.10 29.39
CA GLU A 211 6.36 3.18 29.18
C GLU A 211 6.70 3.39 27.69
N GLU A 212 6.09 2.60 26.81
CA GLU A 212 6.25 2.75 25.35
C GLU A 212 5.73 4.12 24.88
N LYS A 213 4.57 4.55 25.39
CA LYS A 213 4.01 5.88 25.10
C LYS A 213 4.95 6.99 25.56
N HIS A 214 5.44 6.93 26.79
CA HIS A 214 6.35 7.93 27.33
C HIS A 214 7.64 8.03 26.51
N LYS A 215 8.29 6.88 26.24
CA LYS A 215 9.51 6.83 25.43
C LYS A 215 9.28 7.37 24.01
N PHE A 216 8.16 7.02 23.38
CA PHE A 216 7.77 7.55 22.08
C PHE A 216 7.59 9.07 22.12
N LEU A 217 6.83 9.57 23.10
CA LEU A 217 6.55 11.00 23.27
C LEU A 217 7.81 11.81 23.57
N CYS A 218 8.75 11.29 24.37
CA CYS A 218 10.05 11.91 24.59
C CYS A 218 10.90 11.93 23.30
N ARG A 219 10.77 10.91 22.44
CA ARG A 219 11.48 10.87 21.15
C ARG A 219 10.96 11.91 20.17
N ILE A 220 9.63 12.12 20.13
CA ILE A 220 9.01 13.06 19.19
C ILE A 220 8.78 14.45 19.76
N SER A 221 8.98 14.66 21.07
CA SER A 221 8.69 15.94 21.75
C SER A 221 9.39 17.09 21.07
N LYS A 222 10.68 16.94 20.71
CA LYS A 222 11.44 17.97 19.98
C LYS A 222 10.78 18.36 18.65
N ASN A 223 10.31 17.38 17.88
CA ASN A 223 9.68 17.62 16.58
C ASN A 223 8.29 18.24 16.70
N ILE A 224 7.58 18.00 17.81
CA ILE A 224 6.28 18.63 18.08
C ILE A 224 6.50 20.04 18.63
N GLN A 225 7.59 20.23 19.38
CA GLN A 225 7.79 21.45 20.14
C GLN A 225 8.39 22.59 19.33
N GLU A 226 9.18 22.27 18.32
CA GLU A 226 9.81 23.25 17.45
C GLU A 226 8.98 23.45 16.18
N PRO A 227 8.69 24.69 15.77
CA PRO A 227 8.01 24.94 14.51
C PRO A 227 8.93 24.54 13.35
N TYR A 228 8.39 23.78 12.39
CA TYR A 228 9.10 23.43 11.16
C TYR A 228 9.18 24.63 10.20
N GLY A 229 8.27 25.59 10.31
CA GLY A 229 8.30 26.84 9.53
C GLY A 229 7.51 27.99 10.15
N GLN A 230 7.65 29.19 9.56
CA GLN A 230 6.97 30.43 10.01
C GLN A 230 5.43 30.36 9.98
N LYS A 231 4.84 29.36 9.34
CA LYS A 231 3.39 29.17 9.23
C LYS A 231 2.82 28.21 10.29
N ASP A 232 3.69 27.58 11.08
CA ASP A 232 3.24 26.63 12.10
C ASP A 232 2.73 27.41 13.31
N CYS A 233 1.48 27.15 13.67
CA CYS A 233 0.83 27.80 14.81
C CYS A 233 1.09 26.97 16.07
N LEU A 234 2.06 27.39 16.88
CA LEU A 234 2.31 26.82 18.21
C LEU A 234 1.69 27.74 19.28
N SER A 235 0.56 27.32 19.86
CA SER A 235 0.01 27.95 21.06
C SER A 235 0.39 27.08 22.26
N TYR A 236 1.48 27.44 22.92
CA TYR A 236 1.77 26.86 24.23
C TYR A 236 0.92 27.56 25.27
N GLY A 237 0.00 26.83 25.89
CA GLY A 237 -0.42 27.16 27.24
C GLY A 237 0.81 27.07 28.15
N ILE A 238 1.42 28.22 28.43
CA ILE A 238 2.45 28.51 29.46
C ILE A 238 3.14 27.25 30.01
N LEU A 239 4.10 26.72 29.25
CA LEU A 239 5.18 25.91 29.82
C LEU A 239 6.42 26.77 29.70
N GLY A 240 6.86 27.29 30.85
CA GLY A 240 8.01 28.16 30.97
C GLY A 240 9.21 27.57 30.25
N THR A 241 9.96 28.45 29.59
CA THR A 241 11.21 28.23 28.86
C THR A 241 12.37 27.77 29.75
N ASP A 242 12.11 27.07 30.83
CA ASP A 242 13.10 26.67 31.83
C ASP A 242 13.22 25.15 31.86
N ASN A 243 14.32 24.67 31.27
CA ASN A 243 14.81 23.29 31.25
C ASN A 243 13.87 22.26 30.59
N VAL A 244 14.32 21.76 29.43
CA VAL A 244 13.83 20.51 28.83
C VAL A 244 14.18 19.35 29.76
N ASP A 245 13.39 19.14 30.81
CA ASP A 245 13.40 17.92 31.59
C ASP A 245 13.05 16.78 30.63
N SER A 246 14.05 15.99 30.25
CA SER A 246 13.90 14.82 29.35
C SER A 246 12.84 13.81 29.81
N ASN A 247 12.39 13.92 31.06
CA ASN A 247 11.42 13.07 31.74
C ASN A 247 9.99 13.65 31.75
N LYS A 248 9.74 14.80 31.12
CA LYS A 248 8.41 15.43 31.03
C LYS A 248 8.02 15.69 29.58
N THR A 249 6.80 15.28 29.22
CA THR A 249 6.17 15.60 27.95
C THR A 249 4.80 16.23 28.22
N PRO A 250 4.15 16.85 27.22
CA PRO A 250 2.78 17.38 27.40
C PRO A 250 1.77 16.31 27.85
N PHE A 251 2.04 15.03 27.57
CA PHE A 251 1.12 13.93 27.83
C PHE A 251 1.48 13.11 29.08
N THR A 252 2.77 12.99 29.41
CA THR A 252 3.28 12.08 30.45
C THR A 252 4.39 12.71 31.26
N THR A 253 4.45 12.40 32.54
CA THR A 253 5.53 12.80 33.43
C THR A 253 6.12 11.57 34.11
N GLN A 254 7.44 11.44 34.10
CA GLN A 254 8.16 10.44 34.88
C GLN A 254 8.64 11.06 36.21
N THR A 255 8.30 10.42 37.33
CA THR A 255 8.75 10.81 38.67
C THR A 255 9.35 9.59 39.36
N GLY A 256 10.67 9.62 39.58
CA GLY A 256 11.43 8.44 39.99
C GLY A 256 11.31 7.31 38.95
N ASN A 257 10.88 6.13 39.40
CA ASN A 257 10.63 4.97 38.52
C ASN A 257 9.18 4.88 38.01
N GLY A 258 8.29 5.79 38.43
CA GLY A 258 6.88 5.78 38.02
C GLY A 258 6.63 6.72 36.85
N ILE A 259 5.80 6.27 35.90
CA ILE A 259 5.33 7.09 34.77
C ILE A 259 3.83 7.32 34.96
N TYR A 260 3.39 8.58 34.78
CA TYR A 260 2.02 8.99 34.98
C TYR A 260 1.51 9.82 33.80
N LEU A 261 0.21 9.74 33.51
CA LEU A 261 -0.46 10.60 32.54
C LEU A 261 -0.75 11.97 33.16
N ASN A 262 -0.48 13.04 32.41
CA ASN A 262 -0.81 14.40 32.85
C ASN A 262 -2.32 14.62 32.80
N GLN A 263 -2.87 15.35 33.78
CA GLN A 263 -4.31 15.64 33.88
C GLN A 263 -4.79 16.56 32.75
N ASN A 264 -4.02 17.60 32.40
CA ASN A 264 -4.35 18.59 31.38
C ASN A 264 -3.59 18.34 30.06
N ARG A 265 -3.48 17.07 29.65
CA ARG A 265 -2.77 16.71 28.41
C ARG A 265 -3.57 17.14 27.17
N PRO A 266 -2.91 17.60 26.09
CA PRO A 266 -3.60 17.89 24.84
C PRO A 266 -4.13 16.61 24.18
N ALA A 267 -5.04 16.75 23.23
CA ALA A 267 -5.41 15.66 22.33
C ALA A 267 -4.33 15.49 21.25
N LEU A 268 -3.89 14.26 20.99
CA LEU A 268 -3.04 13.94 19.84
C LEU A 268 -3.89 13.30 18.77
N ILE A 269 -4.03 14.00 17.65
CA ILE A 269 -4.74 13.49 16.48
C ILE A 269 -3.71 13.09 15.44
N VAL A 270 -3.81 11.87 14.95
CA VAL A 270 -2.89 11.30 13.95
C VAL A 270 -3.71 10.94 12.72
N SER A 271 -3.38 11.54 11.57
CA SER A 271 -3.91 11.07 10.29
C SER A 271 -3.09 9.88 9.82
N SER A 272 -3.76 8.87 9.24
CA SER A 272 -3.11 7.74 8.57
C SER A 272 -2.38 8.12 7.28
N THR A 273 -2.57 9.35 6.81
CA THR A 273 -2.03 9.85 5.56
C THR A 273 -1.30 11.18 5.75
N SER A 274 -0.24 11.37 4.96
CA SER A 274 0.39 12.68 4.79
C SER A 274 -0.48 13.55 3.91
N TRP A 275 -0.61 14.84 4.22
CA TRP A 275 -1.44 15.75 3.42
C TRP A 275 -1.14 15.66 1.93
N THR A 276 -2.16 15.28 1.16
CA THR A 276 -2.19 15.35 -0.30
C THR A 276 -3.38 16.20 -0.74
N PRO A 277 -3.32 16.91 -1.88
CA PRO A 277 -4.42 17.77 -2.33
C PRO A 277 -5.76 17.05 -2.57
N ASP A 278 -5.76 15.73 -2.70
CA ASP A 278 -6.95 14.89 -2.86
C ASP A 278 -7.55 14.38 -1.55
N GLU A 279 -6.89 14.60 -0.42
CA GLU A 279 -7.38 14.20 0.91
C GLU A 279 -8.22 15.28 1.58
N ASP A 280 -9.38 14.86 2.07
CA ASP A 280 -10.26 15.69 2.87
C ASP A 280 -9.86 15.64 4.36
N PHE A 281 -9.07 16.63 4.78
CA PHE A 281 -8.70 16.81 6.18
C PHE A 281 -9.80 17.47 7.02
N GLU A 282 -10.89 17.95 6.41
CA GLU A 282 -12.02 18.53 7.14
C GLU A 282 -12.63 17.49 8.09
N ILE A 283 -12.71 16.22 7.67
CA ILE A 283 -13.15 15.10 8.50
C ILE A 283 -12.35 15.00 9.82
N LEU A 284 -11.05 15.26 9.77
CA LEU A 284 -10.18 15.20 10.95
C LEU A 284 -10.42 16.39 11.89
N LEU A 285 -10.70 17.58 11.33
CA LEU A 285 -11.06 18.78 12.09
C LEU A 285 -12.46 18.65 12.69
N GLU A 286 -13.43 18.15 11.94
CA GLU A 286 -14.78 17.86 12.42
C GLU A 286 -14.76 16.86 13.59
N ALA A 287 -13.98 15.78 13.46
CA ALA A 287 -13.78 14.81 14.53
C ALA A 287 -13.12 15.45 15.77
N ALA A 288 -12.19 16.40 15.57
CA ALA A 288 -11.56 17.13 16.67
C ALA A 288 -12.55 18.02 17.43
N VAL A 289 -13.51 18.65 16.73
CA VAL A 289 -14.55 19.50 17.32
C VAL A 289 -15.55 18.70 18.16
N MET A 290 -15.71 17.40 17.90
CA MET A 290 -16.61 16.52 18.66
C MET A 290 -16.06 16.07 20.03
N TYR A 291 -14.78 16.31 20.32
CA TYR A 291 -14.09 15.87 21.56
C TYR A 291 -13.80 17.04 22.50
#